data_AF-A0A0F8AW26-F1
#
_entry.id   AF-A0A0F8AW26-F1
#
_cell.length_a   1.000
_cell.length_b   1.000
_cell.length_c   1.000
_cell.angle_alpha   90.00
_cell.angle_beta   90.00
_cell.angle_gamma   90.00
#
_symmetry.space_group_name_H-M   'P 1'
#
loop_
_entity.id
_entity.type
_entity.pdbx_description
1 polymer ?
#
loop_
_entity_poly.entity_id
_entity_poly.type
_entity_poly.pdbx_seq_one_letter_code
_entity_poly.pdbx_strand_id
1 'polypeptide(L)'
;MAHFQTAWVNWNRRTIRIPQHEPCQCGYCRRQAQQEITHNDDLSTADALGSRWHPKTVASARLIPFDLSLRLELCVERFASRYDAFPRSRSTINRRVQAAADEADLSGRVYPHCLRATAASYHAYKGVAPVPLQALMGWSDLATAQKYIRISGTATADALRRVHHG
;
A
#
# COMPACT_ATOMS: atom_id res chain seq x y z
N MET A 1 -4.59 7.92 -12.21
CA MET A 1 -5.30 7.97 -10.92
C MET A 1 -4.52 7.17 -9.88
N ALA A 2 -4.81 7.34 -8.59
CA ALA A 2 -4.55 6.28 -7.61
C ALA A 2 -5.76 5.33 -7.62
N HIS A 3 -5.53 4.03 -7.48
CA HIS A 3 -6.59 3.02 -7.58
C HIS A 3 -6.91 2.50 -6.18
N PHE A 4 -8.16 2.66 -5.81
CA PHE A 4 -8.77 2.11 -4.61
C PHE A 4 -10.28 2.19 -4.81
N GLN A 5 -10.96 1.07 -4.59
CA GLN A 5 -12.43 0.99 -4.54
C GLN A 5 -12.85 0.63 -3.12
N THR A 6 -13.96 1.20 -2.66
CA THR A 6 -14.54 0.84 -1.35
C THR A 6 -14.99 -0.61 -1.29
N ALA A 7 -15.33 -1.21 -2.43
CA ALA A 7 -15.58 -2.64 -2.55
C ALA A 7 -14.39 -3.51 -2.12
N TRP A 8 -13.18 -2.95 -2.03
CA TRP A 8 -12.01 -3.65 -1.50
C TRP A 8 -12.05 -3.77 0.03
N VAL A 9 -12.92 -3.03 0.71
CA VAL A 9 -13.03 -3.02 2.18
C VAL A 9 -13.90 -4.19 2.63
N ASN A 10 -13.34 -5.06 3.46
CA ASN A 10 -14.09 -6.08 4.18
C ASN A 10 -14.30 -5.59 5.62
N TRP A 11 -15.52 -5.13 5.93
CA TRP A 11 -15.87 -4.60 7.25
C TRP A 11 -15.89 -5.66 8.34
N ASN A 12 -16.31 -6.89 8.03
CA ASN A 12 -16.35 -7.99 8.99
C ASN A 12 -14.96 -8.40 9.46
N ARG A 13 -13.98 -8.40 8.55
CA ARG A 13 -12.59 -8.77 8.84
C ARG A 13 -11.68 -7.58 9.12
N ARG A 14 -12.20 -6.36 8.99
CA ARG A 14 -11.46 -5.08 9.09
C ARG A 14 -10.18 -5.04 8.25
N THR A 15 -10.28 -5.54 7.02
CA THR A 15 -9.17 -5.57 6.06
C THR A 15 -9.52 -4.91 4.73
N ILE A 16 -8.56 -4.26 4.09
CA ILE A 16 -8.61 -3.84 2.69
C ILE A 16 -7.91 -4.91 1.83
N ARG A 17 -8.61 -5.46 0.83
CA ARG A 17 -8.07 -6.42 -0.14
C ARG A 17 -7.65 -5.70 -1.41
N ILE A 18 -6.35 -5.57 -1.63
CA ILE A 18 -5.82 -5.12 -2.93
C ILE A 18 -5.88 -6.32 -3.89
N PRO A 19 -6.66 -6.25 -4.98
CA PRO A 19 -6.81 -7.38 -5.89
C PRO A 19 -5.60 -7.54 -6.81
N GLN A 20 -5.43 -8.74 -7.38
CA GLN A 20 -4.43 -9.00 -8.41
C GLN A 20 -4.76 -8.31 -9.73
N HIS A 21 -6.04 -8.05 -9.96
CA HIS A 21 -6.53 -7.42 -11.16
C HIS A 21 -7.89 -6.77 -10.86
N GLU A 22 -8.18 -5.66 -11.52
CA GLU A 22 -9.51 -5.06 -11.53
C GLU A 22 -9.76 -4.32 -12.85
N PRO A 23 -10.91 -4.52 -13.51
CA PRO A 23 -11.24 -3.74 -14.69
C PRO A 23 -11.26 -2.24 -14.36
N CYS A 24 -10.49 -1.44 -15.11
CA CYS A 24 -10.42 -0.01 -14.86
C CYS A 24 -10.35 0.78 -16.17
N GLN A 25 -11.26 1.74 -16.32
CA GLN A 25 -11.32 2.63 -17.48
C GLN A 25 -10.88 4.06 -17.16
N CYS A 26 -10.08 4.27 -16.10
CA CYS A 26 -9.59 5.59 -15.77
C CYS A 26 -8.63 6.12 -16.85
N GLY A 27 -8.44 7.44 -16.94
CA GLY A 27 -7.59 8.03 -17.99
C GLY A 27 -6.13 7.56 -17.98
N TYR A 28 -5.61 7.05 -16.85
CA TYR A 28 -4.31 6.39 -16.82
C TYR A 28 -4.35 5.01 -17.48
N CYS A 29 -5.31 4.16 -17.10
CA CYS A 29 -5.46 2.83 -17.67
C CYS A 29 -5.77 2.90 -19.17
N ARG A 30 -6.64 3.80 -19.62
CA ARG A 30 -6.92 3.99 -21.07
C ARG A 30 -5.65 4.30 -21.87
N ARG A 31 -4.80 5.22 -21.38
CA ARG A 31 -3.53 5.55 -22.05
C ARG A 31 -2.56 4.38 -22.08
N GLN A 32 -2.47 3.62 -20.99
CA GLN A 32 -1.62 2.43 -20.94
C GLN A 32 -2.12 1.33 -21.89
N ALA A 33 -3.43 1.13 -21.97
CA ALA A 33 -4.04 0.16 -22.87
C ALA A 33 -3.80 0.56 -24.34
N GLN A 34 -3.93 1.83 -24.68
CA GLN A 34 -3.62 2.35 -26.03
C GLN A 34 -2.15 2.12 -26.42
N GLN A 35 -1.22 2.33 -25.49
CA GLN A 35 0.20 2.05 -25.72
C GLN A 35 0.43 0.56 -25.98
N GLU A 36 -0.25 -0.32 -25.24
CA GLU A 36 -0.14 -1.77 -25.41
C GLU A 36 -0.69 -2.24 -26.76
N ILE A 37 -1.85 -1.73 -27.18
CA ILE A 37 -2.44 -2.00 -28.50
C ILE A 37 -1.50 -1.54 -29.62
N THR A 38 -0.83 -0.39 -29.46
CA THR A 38 0.12 0.13 -30.46
C THR A 38 1.32 -0.81 -30.66
N HIS A 39 1.61 -1.67 -29.69
CA HIS A 39 2.73 -2.61 -29.73
C HIS A 39 2.28 -4.07 -29.93
N ASN A 40 0.98 -4.33 -30.07
CA ASN A 40 0.41 -5.67 -30.22
C ASN A 40 -0.84 -5.64 -31.11
N ASP A 41 -0.65 -5.93 -32.40
CA ASP A 41 -1.69 -5.84 -33.43
C ASP A 41 -2.85 -6.83 -33.23
N ASP A 42 -2.62 -7.92 -32.48
CA ASP A 42 -3.63 -8.94 -32.17
C ASP A 42 -4.48 -8.60 -30.93
N LEU A 43 -4.14 -7.55 -30.19
CA LEU A 43 -4.80 -7.21 -28.93
C LEU A 43 -6.00 -6.29 -29.17
N SER A 44 -7.21 -6.78 -28.86
CA SER A 44 -8.41 -5.96 -28.95
C SER A 44 -8.42 -4.84 -27.89
N THR A 45 -9.10 -3.73 -28.19
CA THR A 45 -9.26 -2.63 -27.22
C THR A 45 -10.00 -3.09 -25.96
N ALA A 46 -10.96 -4.01 -26.11
CA ALA A 46 -11.72 -4.55 -24.99
C ALA A 46 -10.82 -5.37 -24.07
N ASP A 47 -9.94 -6.21 -24.63
CA ASP A 47 -9.01 -7.05 -23.86
C ASP A 47 -7.93 -6.20 -23.19
N ALA A 48 -7.36 -5.23 -23.91
CA ALA A 48 -6.34 -4.31 -23.38
C ALA A 48 -6.86 -3.47 -22.20
N LEU A 49 -8.13 -3.02 -22.25
CA LEU A 49 -8.77 -2.32 -21.13
C LEU A 49 -9.17 -3.28 -20.02
N GLY A 50 -9.66 -4.46 -20.40
CA GLY A 50 -10.14 -5.49 -19.52
C GLY A 50 -9.07 -6.08 -18.62
N SER A 51 -7.80 -6.10 -19.05
CA SER A 51 -6.64 -6.60 -18.30
C SER A 51 -5.82 -5.50 -17.60
N ARG A 52 -6.22 -4.24 -17.75
CA ARG A 52 -5.25 -3.13 -17.64
C ARG A 52 -4.75 -2.86 -16.24
N TRP A 53 -5.64 -2.83 -15.24
CA TRP A 53 -5.20 -2.51 -13.88
C TRP A 53 -4.84 -3.79 -13.15
N HIS A 54 -3.54 -3.90 -12.89
CA HIS A 54 -2.95 -4.87 -11.99
C HIS A 54 -1.88 -4.16 -11.16
N PRO A 55 -1.59 -4.63 -9.94
CA PRO A 55 -0.44 -4.14 -9.22
C PRO A 55 0.86 -4.48 -9.97
N LYS A 56 1.92 -3.70 -9.71
CA LYS A 56 3.23 -3.88 -10.36
C LYS A 56 3.83 -5.27 -10.10
N THR A 57 3.54 -5.87 -8.95
CA THR A 57 4.03 -7.19 -8.56
C THR A 57 2.90 -8.02 -7.97
N VAL A 58 2.97 -9.35 -8.11
CA VAL A 58 2.01 -10.28 -7.50
C VAL A 58 1.93 -10.08 -5.99
N ALA A 59 3.07 -9.88 -5.32
CA ALA A 59 3.14 -9.63 -3.88
C ALA A 59 2.41 -8.35 -3.43
N SER A 60 2.16 -7.41 -4.34
CA SER A 60 1.42 -6.19 -4.00
C SER A 60 -0.09 -6.44 -3.89
N ALA A 61 -0.63 -7.53 -4.46
CA ALA A 61 -1.97 -7.99 -4.18
C ALA A 61 -1.98 -8.66 -2.80
N ARG A 62 -2.65 -8.03 -1.84
CA ARG A 62 -2.54 -8.39 -0.41
C ARG A 62 -3.70 -7.87 0.41
N LEU A 63 -3.78 -8.36 1.64
CA LEU A 63 -4.68 -7.86 2.67
C LEU A 63 -3.95 -6.83 3.55
N ILE A 64 -4.61 -5.71 3.84
CA ILE A 64 -4.12 -4.67 4.74
C ILE A 64 -5.11 -4.52 5.90
N PRO A 65 -4.74 -4.90 7.13
CA PRO A 65 -5.58 -4.63 8.30
C PRO A 65 -5.65 -3.11 8.56
N PHE A 66 -6.82 -2.62 8.95
CA PHE A 66 -7.03 -1.22 9.29
C PHE A 66 -7.57 -1.01 10.72
N ASP A 67 -7.67 -2.09 11.51
CA ASP A 67 -8.11 -2.14 12.91
C ASP A 67 -6.96 -1.97 13.92
N LEU A 68 -5.82 -1.46 13.47
CA LEU A 68 -4.66 -1.22 14.32
C LEU A 68 -4.84 0.01 15.24
N SER A 69 -5.86 0.84 14.96
CA SER A 69 -6.30 1.92 15.86
C SER A 69 -7.68 2.43 15.45
N LEU A 70 -8.45 2.93 16.41
CA LEU A 70 -9.75 3.57 16.16
C LEU A 70 -9.67 4.70 15.11
N ARG A 71 -8.56 5.44 15.08
CA ARG A 71 -8.36 6.52 14.11
C ARG A 71 -8.30 6.00 12.67
N LEU A 72 -7.68 4.84 12.44
CA LEU A 72 -7.62 4.24 11.11
C LEU A 72 -9.00 3.73 10.67
N GLU A 73 -9.73 3.06 11.57
CA GLU A 73 -11.10 2.59 11.32
C GLU A 73 -12.01 3.75 10.92
N LEU A 74 -12.04 4.82 11.72
CA LEU A 74 -12.85 6.02 11.43
C LEU A 74 -12.44 6.71 10.12
N CYS A 75 -11.15 6.71 9.77
CA CYS A 75 -10.68 7.27 8.50
C CYS A 75 -11.20 6.47 7.30
N VAL A 76 -11.18 5.14 7.36
CA VAL A 76 -11.70 4.29 6.28
C VAL A 76 -13.22 4.40 6.19
N GLU A 77 -13.92 4.39 7.32
CA GLU A 77 -15.38 4.56 7.41
C GLU A 77 -15.84 5.89 6.80
N ARG A 78 -15.27 7.02 7.25
CA ARG A 78 -15.61 8.35 6.72
C ARG A 78 -15.27 8.50 5.24
N PHE A 79 -14.24 7.81 4.76
CA PHE A 79 -13.91 7.80 3.35
C PHE A 79 -14.99 7.03 2.57
N ALA A 80 -15.32 5.82 3.01
CA ALA A 80 -16.26 4.94 2.33
C ALA A 80 -17.70 5.44 2.38
N SER A 81 -18.07 6.19 3.42
CA SER A 81 -19.38 6.84 3.51
C SER A 81 -19.56 7.99 2.51
N ARG A 82 -18.47 8.46 1.87
CA ARG A 82 -18.47 9.63 0.99
C ARG A 82 -18.09 9.31 -0.46
N TYR A 83 -17.28 8.29 -0.70
CA TYR A 83 -16.72 8.00 -2.01
C TYR A 83 -16.72 6.51 -2.30
N ASP A 84 -17.20 6.10 -3.47
CA ASP A 84 -17.13 4.69 -3.89
C ASP A 84 -15.72 4.28 -4.34
N ALA A 85 -14.92 5.23 -4.82
CA ALA A 85 -13.54 5.02 -5.25
C ALA A 85 -12.69 6.26 -5.00
N PHE A 86 -11.37 6.10 -4.98
CA PHE A 86 -10.46 7.21 -4.72
C PHE A 86 -10.50 8.27 -5.83
N PRO A 87 -10.95 9.50 -5.55
CA PRO A 87 -11.33 10.44 -6.62
C PRO A 87 -10.17 11.28 -7.13
N ARG A 88 -8.94 11.08 -6.61
CA ARG A 88 -7.79 11.95 -6.87
C ARG A 88 -6.61 11.23 -7.52
N SER A 89 -5.78 12.00 -8.20
CA SER A 89 -4.55 11.52 -8.81
C SER A 89 -3.45 11.26 -7.77
N ARG A 90 -2.46 10.43 -8.14
CA ARG A 90 -1.23 10.26 -7.34
C ARG A 90 -0.50 11.58 -7.09
N SER A 91 -0.48 12.49 -8.07
CA SER A 91 0.12 13.83 -7.90
C SER A 91 -0.61 14.65 -6.84
N THR A 92 -1.94 14.55 -6.76
CA THR A 92 -2.73 15.21 -5.72
C THR A 92 -2.40 14.64 -4.34
N ILE A 93 -2.22 13.33 -4.21
CA ILE A 93 -1.80 12.70 -2.95
C ILE A 93 -0.44 13.25 -2.52
N ASN A 94 0.56 13.23 -3.41
CA ASN A 94 1.90 13.74 -3.10
C ASN A 94 1.86 15.19 -2.61
N ARG A 95 1.13 16.06 -3.31
CA ARG A 95 1.00 17.47 -2.92
C ARG A 95 0.33 17.64 -1.55
N ARG A 96 -0.72 16.86 -1.26
CA ARG A 96 -1.40 16.90 0.04
C ARG A 96 -0.52 16.38 1.18
N VAL A 97 0.27 15.33 0.92
CA VAL A 97 1.23 14.81 1.89
C VAL A 97 2.34 15.83 2.17
N GLN A 98 2.88 16.47 1.13
CA GLN A 98 3.90 17.50 1.30
C GLN A 98 3.33 18.69 2.09
N ALA A 99 2.15 19.20 1.73
CA ALA A 99 1.52 20.30 2.47
C ALA A 99 1.28 19.98 3.95
N ALA A 100 0.88 18.73 4.26
CA ALA A 100 0.74 18.29 5.65
C ALA A 100 2.08 18.16 6.39
N ALA A 101 3.16 17.85 5.67
CA ALA A 101 4.49 17.79 6.24
C ALA A 101 5.07 19.18 6.51
N ASP A 102 4.85 20.12 5.58
CA ASP A 102 5.25 21.53 5.73
C ASP A 102 4.54 22.15 6.95
N GLU A 103 3.24 21.93 7.10
CA GLU A 103 2.46 22.39 8.26
C GLU A 103 2.93 21.76 9.58
N ALA A 104 3.45 20.53 9.53
CA ALA A 104 3.97 19.81 10.68
C ALA A 104 5.47 20.09 10.96
N ASP A 105 6.07 21.04 10.24
CA ASP A 105 7.50 21.40 10.32
C ASP A 105 8.44 20.18 10.20
N LEU A 106 8.06 19.22 9.34
CA LEU A 106 8.87 18.04 9.08
C LEU A 106 9.98 18.37 8.08
N SER A 107 11.22 18.17 8.49
CA SER A 107 12.36 18.36 7.60
C SER A 107 12.46 17.26 6.52
N GLY A 108 12.91 17.67 5.33
CA GLY A 108 13.19 16.77 4.22
C GLY A 108 11.99 16.52 3.28
N ARG A 109 12.16 15.57 2.35
CA ARG A 109 11.14 15.23 1.36
C ARG A 109 10.14 14.22 1.93
N VAL A 110 8.91 14.66 2.18
CA VAL A 110 7.84 13.79 2.68
C VAL A 110 6.85 13.45 1.57
N TYR A 111 6.75 12.16 1.26
CA TYR A 111 5.90 11.63 0.20
C TYR A 111 5.42 10.22 0.55
N PRO A 112 4.34 9.70 -0.06
CA PRO A 112 3.72 8.43 0.35
C PRO A 112 4.67 7.23 0.48
N HIS A 113 5.70 7.15 -0.37
CA HIS A 113 6.67 6.06 -0.30
C HIS A 113 7.58 6.15 0.93
N CYS A 114 7.99 7.35 1.36
CA CYS A 114 8.77 7.49 2.59
C CYS A 114 7.89 7.21 3.83
N LEU A 115 6.62 7.64 3.84
CA LEU A 115 5.68 7.32 4.93
C LEU A 115 5.45 5.81 5.06
N ARG A 116 5.39 5.11 3.93
CA ARG A 116 5.32 3.64 3.92
C ARG A 116 6.59 2.99 4.50
N ALA A 117 7.78 3.53 4.19
CA ALA A 117 9.02 3.08 4.81
C ALA A 117 9.01 3.32 6.32
N THR A 118 8.55 4.49 6.78
CA THR A 118 8.39 4.80 8.21
C THR A 118 7.43 3.83 8.90
N ALA A 119 6.28 3.49 8.27
CA ALA A 119 5.36 2.49 8.79
C ALA A 119 6.03 1.10 8.92
N ALA A 120 6.85 0.70 7.96
CA ALA A 120 7.61 -0.55 8.04
C ALA A 120 8.62 -0.55 9.19
N SER A 121 9.36 0.55 9.37
CA SER A 121 10.27 0.72 10.52
C SER A 121 9.51 0.67 11.84
N TYR A 122 8.35 1.32 11.93
CA TYR A 122 7.51 1.30 13.12
C TYR A 122 7.04 -0.11 13.48
N HIS A 123 6.54 -0.88 12.50
CA HIS A 123 6.12 -2.26 12.73
C HIS A 123 7.28 -3.18 13.09
N ALA A 124 8.43 -3.03 12.42
CA ALA A 124 9.65 -3.75 12.76
C ALA A 124 10.12 -3.45 14.19
N TYR A 125 10.06 -2.18 14.61
CA TYR A 125 10.39 -1.75 15.96
C TYR A 125 9.43 -2.34 17.00
N LYS A 126 8.14 -2.42 16.68
CA LYS A 126 7.10 -3.07 17.49
C LYS A 126 7.18 -4.60 17.53
N GLY A 127 8.17 -5.21 16.87
CA GLY A 127 8.41 -6.65 16.93
C GLY A 127 7.65 -7.49 15.90
N VAL A 128 7.08 -6.89 14.85
CA VAL A 128 6.48 -7.66 13.76
C VAL A 128 7.57 -8.45 13.04
N ALA A 129 7.41 -9.77 12.95
CA ALA A 129 8.39 -10.66 12.33
C ALA A 129 8.57 -10.37 10.81
N PRO A 130 9.71 -10.80 10.20
CA PRO A 130 10.00 -10.53 8.79
C PRO A 130 8.91 -10.95 7.79
N VAL A 131 8.35 -12.16 7.95
CA VAL A 131 7.33 -12.71 7.04
C VAL A 131 6.01 -11.90 7.08
N PRO A 132 5.36 -11.66 8.23
CA PRO A 132 4.16 -10.83 8.27
C PRO A 132 4.44 -9.38 7.84
N LEU A 133 5.62 -8.83 8.11
CA LEU A 133 6.01 -7.50 7.63
C LEU A 133 6.12 -7.47 6.10
N GLN A 134 6.75 -8.49 5.50
CA GLN A 134 6.83 -8.64 4.04
C GLN A 134 5.43 -8.71 3.44
N ALA A 135 4.52 -9.50 4.03
CA ALA A 135 3.15 -9.66 3.56
C ALA A 135 2.35 -8.34 3.65
N LEU A 136 2.43 -7.63 4.78
CA LEU A 136 1.76 -6.33 4.99
C LEU A 136 2.25 -5.29 3.97
N MET A 137 3.56 -5.25 3.75
CA MET A 137 4.15 -4.32 2.81
C MET A 137 3.91 -4.79 1.36
N GLY A 138 3.83 -6.07 1.07
CA GLY A 138 3.73 -6.56 -0.31
C GLY A 138 5.06 -6.48 -1.04
N TRP A 139 6.15 -6.82 -0.34
CA TRP A 139 7.47 -6.96 -0.95
C TRP A 139 7.62 -8.36 -1.57
N SER A 140 8.22 -8.42 -2.75
CA SER A 140 8.52 -9.69 -3.44
C SER A 140 9.65 -10.48 -2.75
N ASP A 141 10.52 -9.79 -2.03
CA ASP A 141 11.73 -10.36 -1.43
C ASP A 141 11.74 -10.14 0.08
N LEU A 142 11.91 -11.24 0.82
CA LEU A 142 12.03 -11.26 2.28
C LEU A 142 13.25 -10.46 2.76
N ALA A 143 14.33 -10.38 1.96
CA ALA A 143 15.50 -9.58 2.29
C ALA A 143 15.16 -8.08 2.46
N THR A 144 14.10 -7.60 1.80
CA THR A 144 13.62 -6.23 2.01
C THR A 144 13.08 -6.05 3.43
N ALA A 145 12.33 -7.01 3.96
CA ALA A 145 11.83 -6.96 5.34
C ALA A 145 12.95 -7.09 6.37
N GLN A 146 13.91 -7.98 6.14
CA GLN A 146 15.05 -8.18 7.02
C GLN A 146 15.87 -6.90 7.22
N LYS A 147 15.98 -6.03 6.20
CA LYS A 147 16.64 -4.72 6.34
C LYS A 147 16.01 -3.86 7.44
N TYR A 148 14.69 -3.79 7.51
CA TYR A 148 13.98 -3.00 8.53
C TYR A 148 14.13 -3.61 9.93
N ILE A 149 14.10 -4.94 10.05
CA ILE A 149 14.28 -5.65 11.31
C ILE A 149 15.69 -5.48 11.87
N ARG A 150 16.70 -5.51 11.00
CA ARG A 150 18.09 -5.28 11.40
C ARG A 150 18.32 -3.86 11.91
N ILE A 151 17.66 -2.87 11.30
CA ILE A 151 17.78 -1.45 11.71
C ILE A 151 17.07 -1.22 13.04
N SER A 152 15.96 -1.90 13.33
CA SER A 152 15.17 -1.60 14.53
C SER A 152 15.83 -2.02 15.84
N GLY A 153 16.80 -2.96 15.84
CA GLY A 153 17.62 -3.37 17.00
C GLY A 153 16.86 -4.05 18.16
N THR A 154 15.58 -3.72 18.33
CA THR A 154 14.66 -4.27 19.32
C THR A 154 14.42 -5.74 19.11
N ALA A 155 14.38 -6.22 17.86
CA ALA A 155 14.25 -7.65 17.58
C ALA A 155 15.39 -8.46 18.20
N THR A 156 16.62 -7.95 18.14
CA THR A 156 17.78 -8.58 18.79
C THR A 156 17.68 -8.50 20.31
N ALA A 157 17.35 -7.33 20.86
CA ALA A 157 17.19 -7.15 22.30
C ALA A 157 16.08 -8.04 22.89
N ASP A 158 14.93 -8.14 22.22
CA ASP A 158 13.78 -8.94 22.66
C ASP A 158 14.00 -10.44 22.47
N ALA A 159 14.77 -10.85 21.46
CA ALA A 159 15.19 -12.25 21.30
C ALA A 159 16.17 -12.66 22.42
N LEU A 160 17.15 -11.82 22.73
CA LEU A 160 18.08 -12.06 23.83
C LEU A 160 17.35 -12.07 25.19
N ARG A 161 16.45 -11.12 25.44
CA ARG A 161 15.64 -11.09 26.67
C ARG A 161 14.79 -12.34 26.84
N ARG A 162 14.18 -12.85 25.76
CA ARG A 162 13.40 -14.10 25.80
C ARG A 162 14.24 -15.33 26.17
N VAL A 163 15.51 -15.36 25.77
CA VAL A 163 16.42 -16.48 26.09
C VAL A 163 17.01 -16.35 27.50
N HIS A 164 17.30 -15.12 27.95
CA HIS A 164 17.99 -14.89 29.22
C HIS A 164 17.06 -14.59 30.41
N HIS A 165 15.80 -14.24 30.15
CA HIS A 165 14.81 -13.88 31.17
C HIS A 165 13.45 -14.57 30.96
N GLY A 166 13.40 -15.59 30.09
CA GLY A 166 12.22 -16.41 29.83
C GLY A 166 12.25 -17.73 30.59
#